data_AF-A0A3C0BPM4-F1
#
_entry.id   AF-A0A3C0BPM4-F1
#
_cell.length_a   1.000
_cell.length_b   1.000
_cell.length_c   1.000
_cell.angle_alpha   90.00
_cell.angle_beta   90.00
_cell.angle_gamma   90.00
#
_symmetry.space_group_name_H-M   'P 1'
#
loop_
_entity.id
_entity.type
_entity.pdbx_description
1 polymer ?
#
loop_
_entity_poly.entity_id
_entity_poly.type
_entity_poly.pdbx_seq_one_letter_code
_entity_poly.pdbx_strand_id
1 'polypeptide(L)'
;ADLFSYTWIGDFADPLAFLELFQGNSTLNVTGWSNGDYDKLLDDAALYTDENRPKLLSQAEQLLLDSGMIIPISHPVSLNIINPEAVGGWTANAFDMHPLKYLYKKQVKRNIPNMVMR
;
A
#
# COMPACT_ATOMS: atom_id res chain seq x y z
N ALA A 1 -7.54 -13.36 19.87
CA ALA A 1 -6.14 -13.81 19.85
C ALA A 1 -5.34 -12.76 20.57
N ASP A 2 -4.36 -13.15 21.39
CA ASP A 2 -3.63 -12.20 22.24
C ASP A 2 -2.56 -11.44 21.44
N LEU A 3 -1.99 -12.07 20.43
CA LEU A 3 -1.12 -11.46 19.42
C LEU A 3 -1.37 -12.14 18.07
N PHE A 4 -1.36 -11.36 16.99
CA PHE A 4 -1.47 -11.88 15.64
C PHE A 4 -0.64 -11.03 14.67
N SER A 5 -0.20 -11.64 13.57
CA SER A 5 0.43 -10.91 12.48
C SER A 5 -0.64 -10.28 11.61
N TYR A 6 -0.49 -8.98 11.34
CA TYR A 6 -1.38 -8.21 10.49
C TYR A 6 -0.56 -7.50 9.42
N THR A 7 -1.14 -7.33 8.24
CA THR A 7 -0.51 -6.59 7.13
C THR A 7 -1.57 -5.73 6.48
N TRP A 8 -1.17 -4.53 6.11
CA TRP A 8 -2.02 -3.57 5.42
C TRP A 8 -1.29 -3.03 4.19
N ILE A 9 -2.06 -2.77 3.14
CA ILE A 9 -1.61 -2.09 1.93
C ILE A 9 -2.48 -0.85 1.82
N GLY A 10 -1.86 0.33 1.75
CA GLY A 10 -2.62 1.58 1.67
C GLY A 10 -3.46 1.63 0.39
N ASP A 11 -4.72 2.05 0.52
CA ASP A 11 -5.65 2.16 -0.60
C ASP A 11 -5.36 3.37 -1.51
N PHE A 12 -4.68 4.38 -0.97
CA PHE A 12 -4.27 5.60 -1.67
C PHE A 12 -2.92 6.11 -1.13
N ALA A 13 -2.25 6.96 -1.90
CA ALA A 13 -0.89 7.43 -1.62
C ALA A 13 -0.85 8.55 -0.57
N ASP A 14 -1.29 8.26 0.65
CA ASP A 14 -1.35 9.21 1.77
C ASP A 14 -1.23 8.48 3.13
N PRO A 15 -0.57 9.07 4.16
CA PRO A 15 -0.47 8.43 5.48
C PRO A 15 -1.81 8.10 6.12
N LEU A 16 -2.88 8.84 5.80
CA LEU A 16 -4.22 8.58 6.31
C LEU A 16 -4.72 7.17 5.95
N ALA A 17 -4.31 6.62 4.80
CA ALA A 17 -4.65 5.26 4.39
C ALA A 17 -4.18 4.17 5.37
N PHE A 18 -3.29 4.50 6.30
CA PHE A 18 -2.81 3.63 7.38
C PHE A 18 -3.34 4.08 8.73
N LEU A 19 -3.32 5.39 9.02
CA LEU A 19 -3.68 5.93 10.33
C LEU A 19 -5.18 5.83 10.63
N GLU A 20 -6.05 5.90 9.61
CA GLU A 20 -7.51 5.78 9.78
C GLU A 20 -7.93 4.39 10.30
N LEU A 21 -7.08 3.37 10.16
CA LEU A 21 -7.33 2.03 10.74
C LEU A 21 -7.49 2.09 12.27
N PHE A 22 -6.84 3.04 12.93
CA PHE A 22 -6.79 3.14 14.38
C PHE A 22 -7.69 4.25 14.92
N GLN A 23 -8.46 4.90 14.07
CA GLN A 23 -9.47 5.85 14.52
C GLN A 23 -10.54 5.10 15.33
N GLY A 24 -11.01 5.69 16.43
CA GLY A 24 -11.88 5.00 17.40
C GLY A 24 -13.20 4.48 16.82
N ASN A 25 -13.72 5.13 15.77
CA ASN A 25 -14.95 4.76 15.08
C ASN A 25 -14.72 3.95 13.79
N SER A 26 -13.48 3.62 13.45
CA SER A 26 -13.13 2.91 12.23
C SER A 26 -13.58 1.46 12.29
N THR A 27 -14.31 1.02 11.27
CA THR A 27 -14.74 -0.38 11.14
C THR A 27 -13.59 -1.33 10.80
N LEU A 28 -12.45 -0.77 10.38
CA LEU A 28 -11.22 -1.49 10.07
C LEU A 28 -10.30 -1.64 11.30
N ASN A 29 -10.70 -1.06 12.44
CA ASN A 29 -9.92 -1.14 13.67
C ASN A 29 -10.04 -2.51 14.33
N VAL A 30 -9.20 -3.43 13.87
CA VAL A 30 -9.10 -4.79 14.40
C VAL A 30 -8.46 -4.86 15.80
N THR A 31 -7.79 -3.78 16.24
CA THR A 31 -7.14 -3.72 17.56
C THR A 31 -8.10 -3.35 18.67
N GLY A 32 -9.22 -2.67 18.34
CA GLY A 32 -10.15 -2.11 19.31
C GLY A 32 -9.55 -0.94 20.13
N TRP A 33 -8.35 -0.47 19.78
CA TRP A 33 -7.71 0.67 20.43
C TRP A 33 -8.39 1.98 20.03
N SER A 34 -8.56 2.89 20.98
CA SER A 34 -9.11 4.21 20.74
C SER A 34 -8.44 5.21 21.65
N ASN A 35 -8.16 6.40 21.12
CA ASN A 35 -7.56 7.49 21.84
C ASN A 35 -8.10 8.82 21.32
N GLY A 36 -8.68 9.64 22.19
CA GLY A 36 -9.29 10.92 21.80
C GLY A 36 -8.31 11.96 21.28
N ASP A 37 -7.06 11.95 21.73
CA ASP A 37 -6.02 12.85 21.21
C ASP A 37 -5.56 12.41 19.82
N TYR A 38 -5.50 11.10 19.57
CA TYR A 38 -5.24 10.53 18.24
C TYR A 38 -6.32 10.93 17.25
N ASP A 39 -7.59 10.69 17.61
CA ASP A 39 -8.74 11.02 16.76
C ASP A 39 -8.76 12.52 16.44
N LYS A 40 -8.48 13.36 17.44
CA LYS A 40 -8.37 14.81 17.26
C LYS A 40 -7.25 15.22 16.32
N LEU A 41 -6.07 14.60 16.40
CA LEU A 41 -4.96 14.88 15.49
C LEU A 41 -5.32 14.54 14.04
N LEU A 42 -6.07 13.47 13.81
CA LEU A 42 -6.56 13.10 12.47
C LEU A 42 -7.62 14.08 11.96
N ASP A 43 -8.58 14.45 12.81
CA ASP A 43 -9.60 15.44 12.48
C ASP A 43 -8.99 16.81 12.17
N ASP A 44 -8.04 17.27 12.98
CA ASP A 44 -7.30 18.51 12.75
C ASP A 44 -6.51 18.40 11.43
N ALA A 45 -5.79 17.30 11.18
CA ALA A 45 -5.05 17.07 9.94
C ALA A 45 -5.93 17.10 8.69
N ALA A 46 -7.21 16.74 8.79
CA ALA A 46 -8.16 16.82 7.68
C ALA A 46 -8.53 18.26 7.27
N LEU A 47 -8.30 19.24 8.15
CA LEU A 47 -8.59 20.66 7.89
C LEU A 47 -7.43 21.39 7.19
N TYR A 48 -6.22 20.83 7.20
CA TYR A 48 -5.04 21.43 6.60
C TYR A 48 -4.70 20.77 5.26
N THR A 49 -4.13 21.54 4.33
CA THR A 49 -3.54 21.02 3.08
C THR A 49 -2.09 21.50 2.89
N ASP A 50 -1.58 22.25 3.87
CA ASP A 50 -0.24 22.82 3.88
C ASP A 50 0.77 21.90 4.59
N GLU A 51 1.95 22.44 4.85
CA GLU A 51 3.04 21.78 5.56
C GLU A 51 2.75 21.39 7.02
N ASN A 52 1.61 21.81 7.58
CA ASN A 52 1.21 21.43 8.93
C ASN A 52 0.54 20.05 8.96
N ARG A 53 -0.15 19.67 7.87
CA ARG A 53 -0.80 18.35 7.75
C ARG A 53 0.16 17.18 8.02
N PRO A 54 1.34 17.06 7.38
CA PRO A 54 2.24 15.94 7.66
C PRO A 54 2.78 15.93 9.09
N LYS A 55 2.91 17.09 9.74
CA LYS A 55 3.35 17.18 11.15
C LYS A 55 2.30 16.60 12.09
N LEU A 56 1.02 16.92 11.86
CA LEU A 56 -0.09 16.38 12.66
C LEU A 56 -0.21 14.87 12.49
N LEU A 57 -0.11 14.37 11.24
CA LEU A 57 -0.15 12.92 10.97
C LEU A 57 1.03 12.18 11.60
N SER A 58 2.23 12.78 11.60
CA SER A 58 3.40 12.21 12.29
C SER A 58 3.23 12.18 13.81
N GLN A 59 2.58 13.19 14.41
CA GLN A 59 2.26 13.17 15.85
C GLN A 59 1.24 12.07 16.18
N ALA A 60 0.23 11.86 15.33
CA ALA A 60 -0.72 10.77 15.49
C ALA A 60 -0.02 9.41 15.41
N GLU A 61 0.84 9.20 14.41
CA GLU A 61 1.65 7.98 14.28
C GLU A 61 2.49 7.73 15.54
N GLN A 62 3.19 8.76 16.04
CA GLN A 62 4.01 8.63 17.24
C GLN A 62 3.16 8.19 18.45
N LEU A 63 1.97 8.77 18.64
CA LEU A 63 1.07 8.41 19.73
C LEU A 63 0.61 6.94 19.64
N LEU A 64 0.33 6.47 18.42
CA LEU A 64 -0.01 5.06 18.18
C LEU A 64 1.16 4.14 18.51
N LEU A 65 2.38 4.48 18.09
CA LEU A 65 3.57 3.68 18.38
C LEU A 65 3.91 3.65 19.88
N ASP A 66 3.80 4.81 20.55
CA ASP A 66 4.03 4.93 21.99
C ASP A 66 3.02 4.15 22.84
N SER A 67 1.82 3.91 22.30
CA SER A 67 0.82 3.06 22.96
C SER A 67 1.21 1.59 23.04
N GLY A 68 2.14 1.14 22.19
CA GLY A 68 2.55 -0.26 22.07
C GLY A 68 1.48 -1.18 21.47
N MET A 69 0.39 -0.64 20.92
CA MET A 69 -0.71 -1.44 20.35
C MET A 69 -0.31 -2.20 19.10
N ILE A 70 0.60 -1.63 18.31
CA ILE A 70 1.17 -2.26 17.14
C ILE A 70 2.69 -2.27 17.23
N ILE A 71 3.29 -3.29 16.62
CA ILE A 71 4.74 -3.43 16.53
C ILE A 71 5.07 -3.54 15.03
N PRO A 72 5.45 -2.43 14.36
CA PRO A 72 5.84 -2.48 12.96
C PRO A 72 7.07 -3.39 12.76
N ILE A 73 6.96 -4.37 11.86
CA ILE A 73 8.03 -5.34 11.58
C ILE A 73 8.79 -4.99 10.30
N SER A 74 8.07 -4.66 9.22
CA SER A 74 8.67 -4.40 7.91
C SER A 74 7.70 -3.68 6.97
N HIS A 75 8.24 -2.97 5.99
CA HIS A 75 7.49 -2.51 4.82
C HIS A 75 7.54 -3.58 3.72
N PRO A 76 6.41 -4.15 3.29
CA PRO A 76 6.40 -5.21 2.29
C PRO A 76 6.88 -4.71 0.93
N VAL A 77 7.54 -5.58 0.18
CA VAL A 77 7.98 -5.32 -1.20
C VAL A 77 7.29 -6.28 -2.16
N SER A 78 6.96 -5.77 -3.34
CA SER A 78 6.42 -6.58 -4.42
C SER A 78 7.54 -7.21 -5.26
N LEU A 79 7.50 -8.53 -5.39
CA LEU A 79 8.44 -9.30 -6.19
C LEU A 79 7.70 -10.06 -7.30
N ASN A 80 8.04 -9.74 -8.56
CA ASN A 80 7.44 -10.34 -9.73
C ASN A 80 8.53 -10.92 -10.65
N ILE A 81 8.30 -12.12 -11.18
CA ILE A 81 9.18 -12.76 -12.18
C ILE A 81 8.44 -12.77 -13.51
N ILE A 82 8.88 -11.93 -14.45
CA ILE A 82 8.22 -11.74 -15.75
C ILE A 82 9.21 -12.04 -16.87
N ASN A 83 8.76 -12.77 -17.89
CA ASN A 83 9.52 -12.93 -19.13
C ASN A 83 9.25 -11.72 -20.06
N PRO A 84 10.20 -10.77 -20.19
CA PRO A 84 9.99 -9.57 -20.99
C PRO A 84 9.93 -9.84 -22.50
N GLU A 85 10.41 -10.98 -22.97
CA GLU A 85 10.34 -11.36 -24.39
C GLU A 85 8.95 -11.89 -24.78
N ALA A 86 8.26 -12.52 -23.82
CA ALA A 86 6.96 -13.14 -24.04
C ALA A 86 5.79 -12.25 -23.63
N VAL A 87 5.96 -11.36 -22.66
CA VAL A 87 4.89 -10.55 -22.06
C VAL A 87 5.11 -9.07 -22.35
N GLY A 88 4.06 -8.40 -22.83
CA GLY A 88 3.99 -6.96 -23.02
C GLY A 88 2.90 -6.33 -22.15
N GLY A 89 3.03 -5.02 -21.93
CA GLY A 89 2.09 -4.23 -21.13
C GLY A 89 2.27 -4.32 -19.61
N TRP A 90 3.18 -5.17 -19.13
CA TRP A 90 3.54 -5.23 -17.71
C TRP A 90 4.52 -4.11 -17.35
N THR A 91 4.29 -3.44 -16.22
CA THR A 91 5.18 -2.40 -15.67
C THR A 91 5.10 -2.38 -14.15
N ALA A 92 6.23 -2.16 -13.47
CA ALA A 92 6.25 -1.90 -12.05
C ALA A 92 5.44 -0.64 -11.71
N ASN A 93 4.73 -0.66 -10.58
CA ASN A 93 3.97 0.46 -10.03
C ASN A 93 3.84 0.33 -8.51
N ALA A 94 3.55 1.44 -7.83
CA ALA A 94 3.55 1.50 -6.36
C ALA A 94 2.52 0.57 -5.68
N PHE A 95 1.38 0.31 -6.34
CA PHE A 95 0.33 -0.58 -5.84
C PHE A 95 0.50 -2.04 -6.29
N ASP A 96 1.52 -2.33 -7.10
CA ASP A 96 1.72 -3.62 -7.75
C ASP A 96 0.48 -4.18 -8.48
N MET A 97 -0.35 -3.28 -9.02
CA MET A 97 -1.55 -3.65 -9.76
C MET A 97 -1.25 -3.76 -11.25
N HIS A 98 -1.55 -4.91 -11.85
CA HIS A 98 -1.28 -5.19 -13.27
C HIS A 98 -2.57 -5.64 -14.00
N PRO A 99 -3.44 -4.70 -14.44
CA PRO A 99 -4.72 -5.05 -15.05
C PRO A 99 -4.55 -5.88 -16.33
N LEU A 100 -5.24 -7.03 -16.39
CA LEU A 100 -5.16 -7.98 -17.52
C LEU A 100 -5.46 -7.33 -18.88
N LYS A 101 -6.33 -6.32 -18.92
CA LYS A 101 -6.68 -5.59 -20.16
C LYS A 101 -5.49 -4.92 -20.85
N TYR A 102 -4.41 -4.64 -20.12
CA TYR A 102 -3.19 -4.04 -20.66
C TYR A 102 -2.11 -5.08 -20.94
N LEU A 103 -2.23 -6.29 -20.40
CA LEU A 103 -1.27 -7.36 -20.64
C LEU A 103 -1.57 -8.07 -21.96
N TYR A 104 -0.50 -8.38 -22.70
CA TYR A 104 -0.61 -9.14 -23.94
C TYR A 104 0.62 -10.03 -24.17
N LYS A 105 0.44 -11.09 -24.96
CA LYS A 105 1.53 -11.95 -25.40
C LYS A 105 2.24 -11.30 -26.57
N LYS A 106 3.56 -11.10 -26.46
CA LYS A 106 4.39 -10.67 -27.58
C LYS A 106 4.51 -11.81 -28.59
N GLN A 107 4.46 -11.49 -29.88
CA GLN A 107 4.84 -12.45 -30.90
C GLN A 107 6.35 -12.67 -30.82
N VAL A 108 6.76 -13.82 -30.30
CA VAL A 108 8.17 -14.21 -30.28
C VAL A 108 8.55 -14.56 -31.72
N LYS A 109 9.26 -13.65 -32.42
CA LYS A 109 9.89 -13.98 -33.70
C LYS A 109 10.99 -15.01 -33.43
N ARG A 110 10.64 -16.29 -33.57
CA ARG A 110 11.65 -17.36 -33.56
C ARG A 110 12.38 -17.29 -34.90
N ASN A 111 13.64 -16.86 -34.87
CA ASN A 111 14.50 -16.89 -36.04
C ASN A 111 14.93 -18.35 -36.27
N ILE A 112 14.02 -19.16 -36.82
CA ILE A 112 14.31 -20.56 -37.13
C ILE A 112 14.99 -20.57 -38.52
N PRO A 113 16.27 -20.95 -38.61
CA PRO A 113 16.95 -21.01 -39.91
C PRO A 113 16.15 -21.92 -40.86
N ASN A 114 15.96 -21.43 -42.09
CA ASN A 114 15.19 -22.07 -43.17
C ASN A 114 13.66 -22.13 -43.01
N MET A 115 13.04 -21.32 -42.13
CA MET A 115 11.58 -21.17 -42.14
C MET A 115 11.13 -20.14 -43.19
N VAL A 116 10.47 -20.61 -44.26
CA VAL A 116 9.78 -19.74 -45.22
C VAL A 116 8.46 -19.29 -44.58
N MET A 117 8.37 -18.02 -44.17
CA MET A 117 7.09 -17.46 -43.75
C MET A 117 6.23 -17.22 -45.01
N ARG A 118 5.08 -17.91 -45.08
CA ARG A 118 4.03 -17.66 -46.09
C ARG A 118 3.15 -16.50 -45.68
#